data_AF-A0A8T3N202-F1
#
_entry.id   AF-A0A8T3N202-F1
#
_cell.length_a   1.000
_cell.length_b   1.000
_cell.length_c   1.000
_cell.angle_alpha   90.00
_cell.angle_beta   90.00
_cell.angle_gamma   90.00
#
_symmetry.space_group_name_H-M   'P 1'
#
loop_
_entity.id
_entity.type
_entity.pdbx_description
1 polymer ?
#
loop_
_entity_poly.entity_id
_entity_poly.type
_entity_poly.pdbx_seq_one_letter_code
_entity_poly.pdbx_strand_id
1 'polypeptide(L)'
;MNARIGGPLARAAMAGSLVGSLLVGGAAAPVSAAGCLATGAVDRDGTALTARIIDPARPVTGRVDATGCEVGVYFSSGHGKVAGADVFGARYYGVLVDGNGDGHTVSVDVRGSRIHDIGETPMTSSRHGQGIAYRGFGGTATGKVSGNRVWGFQEAGINMTGPGSTVTAIHNVVTGRGVTDVISQNGIQVIFGAHGIVRSNVIRDLRYTGPNVANGIIVVGGPGYHQPYTRDARIEGNHIVGADVGINVFEIEDDNFANIPSVVPTRILITRNVVRNDALTNHEGWADGVGFQAGIADFANSDRIVSNIISGAGYDPAVCGADAVCAPIFTDGSIDPFVSGNVLR
;
A
#
# COMPACT_ATOMS: atom_id res chain seq x y z
N MET A 1 20.83 -73.26 56.44
CA MET A 1 19.45 -73.27 55.90
C MET A 1 19.57 -73.44 54.40
N ASN A 2 19.67 -74.70 53.93
CA ASN A 2 18.63 -75.43 53.17
C ASN A 2 18.12 -74.64 51.94
N ALA A 3 18.12 -75.13 50.70
CA ALA A 3 18.63 -76.32 50.02
C ALA A 3 18.37 -76.04 48.49
N ARG A 4 19.26 -76.43 47.54
CA ARG A 4 19.03 -77.50 46.51
C ARG A 4 18.01 -77.12 45.38
N ILE A 5 18.08 -77.39 44.06
CA ILE A 5 18.81 -78.26 43.09
C ILE A 5 18.50 -77.62 41.70
N GLY A 6 19.40 -77.51 40.72
CA GLY A 6 19.58 -78.50 39.65
C GLY A 6 19.85 -77.85 38.28
N GLY A 7 20.93 -78.24 37.60
CA GLY A 7 21.16 -77.99 36.16
C GLY A 7 20.63 -79.17 35.32
N PRO A 8 21.22 -79.50 34.14
CA PRO A 8 21.94 -78.72 33.12
C PRO A 8 21.33 -78.98 31.70
N LEU A 9 22.12 -78.79 30.61
CA LEU A 9 21.89 -79.17 29.19
C LEU A 9 21.12 -78.13 28.35
N ALA A 10 21.37 -77.89 27.05
CA ALA A 10 22.40 -78.24 26.07
C ALA A 10 22.16 -77.36 24.82
N ARG A 11 23.23 -77.17 24.02
CA ARG A 11 23.29 -76.94 22.56
C ARG A 11 22.04 -76.46 21.79
N ALA A 12 22.21 -75.44 20.95
CA ALA A 12 22.28 -75.56 19.47
C ALA A 12 21.94 -74.23 18.77
N ALA A 13 22.66 -73.98 17.68
CA ALA A 13 22.50 -72.85 16.77
C ALA A 13 21.20 -72.91 15.96
N MET A 14 20.66 -71.75 15.56
CA MET A 14 19.96 -71.60 14.28
C MET A 14 20.09 -70.17 13.75
N ALA A 15 20.47 -70.11 12.47
CA ALA A 15 20.56 -68.93 11.64
C ALA A 15 19.17 -68.36 11.34
N GLY A 16 19.03 -67.04 11.42
CA GLY A 16 17.86 -66.29 10.95
C GLY A 16 18.28 -65.34 9.83
N SER A 17 17.90 -65.66 8.60
CA SER A 17 18.06 -64.81 7.42
C SER A 17 17.23 -63.53 7.57
N LEU A 18 17.88 -62.38 7.69
CA LEU A 18 17.24 -61.06 7.57
C LEU A 18 17.44 -60.56 6.14
N VAL A 19 16.34 -60.57 5.39
CA VAL A 19 16.19 -59.85 4.11
C VAL A 19 16.24 -58.35 4.43
N GLY A 20 17.40 -57.74 4.22
CA GLY A 20 17.57 -56.29 4.28
C GLY A 20 17.13 -55.67 2.96
N SER A 21 15.93 -55.11 2.93
CA SER A 21 15.49 -54.24 1.83
C SER A 21 16.32 -52.95 1.85
N LEU A 22 17.20 -52.80 0.87
CA LEU A 22 17.85 -51.52 0.57
C LEU A 22 16.77 -50.51 0.17
N LEU A 23 16.45 -49.59 1.09
CA LEU A 23 15.82 -48.32 0.74
C LEU A 23 16.87 -47.49 0.00
N VAL A 24 16.80 -47.48 -1.33
CA VAL A 24 17.48 -46.50 -2.16
C VAL A 24 16.92 -45.14 -1.77
N GLY A 25 17.72 -44.36 -1.03
CA GLY A 25 17.41 -42.98 -0.71
C GLY A 25 17.31 -42.19 -2.01
N GLY A 26 16.08 -41.96 -2.47
CA GLY A 26 15.81 -41.00 -3.53
C GLY A 26 16.25 -39.64 -3.04
N ALA A 27 17.32 -39.10 -3.63
CA ALA A 27 17.67 -37.70 -3.46
C ALA A 27 16.44 -36.87 -3.84
N ALA A 28 15.96 -36.05 -2.91
CA ALA A 28 14.91 -35.08 -3.20
C ALA A 28 15.41 -34.21 -4.36
N ALA A 29 14.74 -34.30 -5.52
CA ALA A 29 15.01 -33.39 -6.61
C ALA A 29 14.84 -31.95 -6.11
N PRO A 30 15.72 -31.01 -6.51
CA PRO A 30 15.52 -29.61 -6.16
C PRO A 30 14.14 -29.19 -6.69
N VAL A 31 13.23 -28.83 -5.77
CA VAL A 31 11.98 -28.18 -6.15
C VAL A 31 12.38 -26.84 -6.75
N SER A 32 12.29 -26.71 -8.07
CA SER A 32 12.43 -25.43 -8.77
C SER A 32 11.56 -24.40 -8.05
N ALA A 33 12.15 -23.25 -7.70
CA ALA A 33 11.35 -22.12 -7.24
C ALA A 33 10.29 -21.85 -8.31
N ALA A 34 9.01 -21.96 -7.95
CA ALA A 34 7.92 -21.77 -8.89
C ALA A 34 8.14 -20.46 -9.66
N GLY A 35 8.34 -20.57 -10.98
CA GLY A 35 8.63 -19.41 -11.84
C GLY A 35 7.46 -18.44 -11.88
N CYS A 36 7.73 -17.21 -12.31
CA CYS A 36 6.69 -16.22 -12.49
C CYS A 36 5.75 -16.61 -13.63
N LEU A 37 4.45 -16.52 -13.40
CA LEU A 37 3.41 -16.87 -14.35
C LEU A 37 2.84 -15.61 -14.99
N ALA A 38 2.59 -15.62 -16.30
CA ALA A 38 1.95 -14.50 -16.98
C ALA A 38 0.53 -14.30 -16.44
N THR A 39 0.18 -13.06 -16.08
CA THR A 39 -1.17 -12.72 -15.58
C THR A 39 -2.17 -12.44 -16.69
N GLY A 40 -1.67 -12.09 -17.89
CA GLY A 40 -2.48 -11.55 -18.99
C GLY A 40 -2.82 -10.07 -18.83
N ALA A 41 -2.50 -9.45 -17.70
CA ALA A 41 -2.68 -8.02 -17.47
C ALA A 41 -1.44 -7.22 -17.89
N VAL A 42 -1.67 -5.94 -18.16
CA VAL A 42 -0.62 -4.94 -18.41
C VAL A 42 -0.69 -3.86 -17.34
N ASP A 43 0.46 -3.27 -17.01
CA ASP A 43 0.49 -2.03 -16.24
C ASP A 43 0.26 -0.79 -17.12
N ARG A 44 0.04 0.37 -16.50
CA ARG A 44 -0.15 1.67 -17.16
C ARG A 44 0.99 2.06 -18.11
N ASP A 45 2.20 1.54 -17.89
CA ASP A 45 3.36 1.79 -18.76
C ASP A 45 3.46 0.82 -19.95
N GLY A 46 2.48 -0.08 -20.11
CA GLY A 46 2.43 -1.09 -21.17
C GLY A 46 3.16 -2.39 -20.84
N THR A 47 3.77 -2.51 -19.65
CA THR A 47 4.50 -3.72 -19.24
C THR A 47 3.54 -4.87 -18.96
N ALA A 48 3.76 -6.00 -19.62
CA ALA A 48 3.06 -7.24 -19.30
C ALA A 48 3.45 -7.73 -17.90
N LEU A 49 2.45 -8.04 -17.07
CA LEU A 49 2.68 -8.45 -15.69
C LEU A 49 2.85 -9.97 -15.59
N THR A 50 3.83 -10.40 -14.79
CA THR A 50 3.90 -11.77 -14.28
C THR A 50 3.71 -11.79 -12.77
N ALA A 51 3.23 -12.91 -12.23
CA ALA A 51 2.96 -13.07 -10.81
C ALA A 51 3.55 -14.36 -10.24
N ARG A 52 3.93 -14.33 -8.96
CA ARG A 52 4.33 -15.54 -8.23
C ARG A 52 3.15 -16.46 -7.93
N ILE A 53 1.98 -15.88 -7.64
CA ILE A 53 0.73 -16.60 -7.40
C ILE A 53 -0.39 -15.90 -8.17
N ILE A 54 -1.19 -16.68 -8.92
CA ILE A 54 -2.35 -16.19 -9.69
C ILE A 54 -3.61 -16.89 -9.17
N ASP A 55 -4.65 -16.11 -8.90
CA ASP A 55 -6.02 -16.54 -8.56
C ASP A 55 -6.06 -17.78 -7.65
N PRO A 56 -5.41 -17.73 -6.48
CA PRO A 56 -5.30 -18.89 -5.60
C PRO A 56 -6.68 -19.26 -5.05
N ALA A 57 -7.07 -20.53 -5.22
CA ALA A 57 -8.33 -21.06 -4.71
C ALA A 57 -8.42 -21.12 -3.17
N ARG A 58 -7.30 -20.94 -2.46
CA ARG A 58 -7.22 -20.94 -1.00
C ARG A 58 -6.55 -19.65 -0.52
N PRO A 59 -6.83 -19.22 0.73
CA PRO A 59 -6.14 -18.07 1.30
C PRO A 59 -4.62 -18.21 1.20
N VAL A 60 -3.96 -17.15 0.73
CA VAL A 60 -2.49 -17.08 0.72
C VAL A 60 -2.03 -16.77 2.13
N THR A 61 -1.14 -17.63 2.65
CA THR A 61 -0.55 -17.54 3.98
C THR A 61 0.93 -17.87 3.90
N GLY A 62 1.72 -17.52 4.92
CA GLY A 62 3.15 -17.81 4.93
C GLY A 62 3.95 -16.98 3.93
N ARG A 63 5.15 -17.47 3.59
CA ARG A 63 6.14 -16.71 2.80
C ARG A 63 5.85 -16.77 1.30
N VAL A 64 5.82 -15.61 0.65
CA VAL A 64 5.74 -15.43 -0.81
C VAL A 64 6.93 -14.59 -1.25
N ASP A 65 7.99 -15.27 -1.72
CA ASP A 65 9.13 -14.63 -2.36
C ASP A 65 8.83 -14.44 -3.85
N ALA A 66 8.62 -13.17 -4.23
CA ALA A 66 8.27 -12.78 -5.58
C ALA A 66 9.45 -12.16 -6.35
N THR A 67 10.68 -12.40 -5.88
CA THR A 67 11.89 -11.93 -6.56
C THR A 67 11.90 -12.41 -8.01
N GLY A 68 12.04 -11.47 -8.94
CA GLY A 68 12.02 -11.72 -10.38
C GLY A 68 10.64 -11.67 -11.03
N CYS A 69 9.56 -11.48 -10.25
CA CYS A 69 8.21 -11.29 -10.78
C CYS A 69 7.77 -9.82 -10.68
N GLU A 70 6.81 -9.41 -11.51
CA GLU A 70 6.17 -8.10 -11.40
C GLU A 70 5.20 -8.05 -10.21
N VAL A 71 4.53 -9.15 -9.90
CA VAL A 71 3.50 -9.24 -8.87
C VAL A 71 3.77 -10.38 -7.89
N GLY A 72 3.55 -10.15 -6.59
CA GLY A 72 3.58 -11.21 -5.59
C GLY A 72 2.34 -12.11 -5.67
N VAL A 73 1.17 -11.54 -5.37
CA VAL A 73 -0.11 -12.24 -5.45
C VAL A 73 -1.07 -11.47 -6.33
N TYR A 74 -1.54 -12.11 -7.40
CA TYR A 74 -2.45 -11.52 -8.38
C TYR A 74 -3.83 -12.17 -8.30
N PHE A 75 -4.87 -11.33 -8.30
CA PHE A 75 -6.26 -11.73 -8.40
C PHE A 75 -6.93 -10.99 -9.55
N SER A 76 -7.57 -11.72 -10.46
CA SER A 76 -8.28 -11.18 -11.63
C SER A 76 -9.79 -11.40 -11.60
N SER A 77 -10.26 -12.31 -10.73
CA SER A 77 -11.68 -12.65 -10.66
C SER A 77 -12.07 -13.29 -9.32
N GLY A 78 -13.37 -13.25 -9.02
CA GLY A 78 -13.97 -13.98 -7.91
C GLY A 78 -13.61 -13.40 -6.53
N HIS A 79 -13.43 -14.29 -5.55
CA HIS A 79 -13.16 -13.91 -4.17
C HIS A 79 -11.85 -14.51 -3.69
N GLY A 80 -11.07 -13.72 -2.95
CA GLY A 80 -9.75 -14.13 -2.47
C GLY A 80 -9.43 -13.62 -1.08
N LYS A 81 -8.33 -14.14 -0.54
CA LYS A 81 -7.80 -13.68 0.75
C LYS A 81 -6.30 -13.84 0.82
N VAL A 82 -5.62 -12.81 1.32
CA VAL A 82 -4.21 -12.86 1.75
C VAL A 82 -4.21 -12.62 3.26
N ALA A 83 -3.76 -13.60 4.04
CA ALA A 83 -3.90 -13.58 5.48
C ALA A 83 -2.68 -14.12 6.22
N GLY A 84 -2.05 -13.29 7.06
CA GLY A 84 -0.82 -13.71 7.75
C GLY A 84 0.29 -14.11 6.78
N ALA A 85 0.29 -13.51 5.58
CA ALA A 85 1.31 -13.75 4.57
C ALA A 85 2.48 -12.79 4.75
N ASP A 86 3.62 -13.17 4.19
CA ASP A 86 4.85 -12.40 4.13
C ASP A 86 5.28 -12.30 2.66
N VAL A 87 4.89 -11.22 1.99
CA VAL A 87 5.01 -11.04 0.53
C VAL A 87 6.05 -9.97 0.24
N PHE A 88 7.06 -10.28 -0.58
CA PHE A 88 8.14 -9.35 -0.87
C PHE A 88 8.85 -9.61 -2.20
N GLY A 89 9.64 -8.63 -2.65
CA GLY A 89 10.55 -8.75 -3.79
C GLY A 89 9.92 -8.58 -5.18
N ALA A 90 8.61 -8.31 -5.25
CA ALA A 90 7.93 -8.02 -6.50
C ALA A 90 8.29 -6.62 -7.04
N ARG A 91 8.38 -6.47 -8.36
CA ARG A 91 8.76 -5.20 -9.00
C ARG A 91 7.63 -4.16 -9.03
N TYR A 92 6.39 -4.55 -9.35
CA TYR A 92 5.26 -3.62 -9.48
C TYR A 92 4.32 -3.66 -8.29
N TYR A 93 3.91 -4.87 -7.86
CA TYR A 93 2.85 -5.01 -6.86
C TYR A 93 3.13 -6.15 -5.87
N GLY A 94 3.02 -5.89 -4.57
CA GLY A 94 3.05 -6.96 -3.58
C GLY A 94 1.79 -7.82 -3.71
N VAL A 95 0.63 -7.20 -3.61
CA VAL A 95 -0.68 -7.81 -3.90
C VAL A 95 -1.41 -6.92 -4.89
N LEU A 96 -1.86 -7.49 -6.01
CA LEU A 96 -2.69 -6.80 -7.00
C LEU A 96 -4.06 -7.48 -7.10
N VAL A 97 -5.10 -6.69 -6.83
CA VAL A 97 -6.51 -7.04 -6.98
C VAL A 97 -7.02 -6.29 -8.20
N ASP A 98 -7.03 -6.97 -9.34
CA ASP A 98 -7.25 -6.38 -10.66
C ASP A 98 -8.67 -6.65 -11.15
N GLY A 99 -9.54 -5.67 -10.94
CA GLY A 99 -10.90 -5.64 -11.46
C GLY A 99 -11.01 -4.86 -12.77
N ASN A 100 -9.90 -4.62 -13.47
CA ASN A 100 -9.93 -3.93 -14.75
C ASN A 100 -10.59 -4.79 -15.83
N GLY A 101 -11.41 -4.14 -16.66
CA GLY A 101 -12.12 -4.77 -17.79
C GLY A 101 -13.63 -4.92 -17.56
N ASP A 102 -14.40 -4.81 -18.64
CA ASP A 102 -15.86 -4.85 -18.59
C ASP A 102 -16.38 -6.16 -17.99
N GLY A 103 -17.22 -6.05 -16.96
CA GLY A 103 -17.81 -7.21 -16.27
C GLY A 103 -16.85 -7.97 -15.34
N HIS A 104 -15.59 -7.53 -15.21
CA HIS A 104 -14.67 -8.10 -14.23
C HIS A 104 -15.12 -7.74 -12.82
N THR A 105 -15.16 -8.73 -11.95
CA THR A 105 -15.51 -8.56 -10.53
C THR A 105 -14.56 -9.39 -9.69
N VAL A 106 -13.82 -8.70 -8.83
CA VAL A 106 -12.89 -9.33 -7.90
C VAL A 106 -13.02 -8.70 -6.51
N SER A 107 -12.99 -9.55 -5.49
CA SER A 107 -13.14 -9.13 -4.10
C SER A 107 -12.15 -9.85 -3.19
N VAL A 108 -11.19 -9.12 -2.64
CA VAL A 108 -10.08 -9.73 -1.91
C VAL A 108 -9.84 -9.01 -0.60
N ASP A 109 -9.75 -9.76 0.48
CA ASP A 109 -9.32 -9.25 1.77
C ASP A 109 -7.83 -9.48 1.99
N VAL A 110 -7.09 -8.42 2.34
CA VAL A 110 -5.68 -8.51 2.73
C VAL A 110 -5.56 -8.18 4.21
N ARG A 111 -5.25 -9.18 5.05
CA ARG A 111 -5.33 -9.05 6.51
C ARG A 111 -4.09 -9.57 7.24
N GLY A 112 -3.65 -8.84 8.27
CA GLY A 112 -2.62 -9.32 9.19
C GLY A 112 -1.30 -9.72 8.51
N SER A 113 -1.02 -9.20 7.32
CA SER A 113 0.10 -9.62 6.47
C SER A 113 1.24 -8.60 6.53
N ARG A 114 2.42 -9.06 6.15
CA ARG A 114 3.63 -8.25 5.96
C ARG A 114 3.88 -8.15 4.46
N ILE A 115 3.86 -6.94 3.93
CA ILE A 115 4.08 -6.68 2.50
C ILE A 115 5.24 -5.71 2.40
N HIS A 116 6.36 -6.13 1.82
CA HIS A 116 7.56 -5.30 1.89
C HIS A 116 8.51 -5.44 0.73
N ASP A 117 9.42 -4.48 0.60
CA ASP A 117 10.47 -4.46 -0.42
C ASP A 117 9.89 -4.68 -1.83
N ILE A 118 8.86 -3.87 -2.15
CA ILE A 118 8.19 -3.87 -3.45
C ILE A 118 8.69 -2.67 -4.26
N GLY A 119 9.15 -2.91 -5.48
CA GLY A 119 9.77 -1.90 -6.33
C GLY A 119 11.09 -2.38 -6.92
N GLU A 120 11.71 -1.55 -7.76
CA GLU A 120 13.04 -1.82 -8.28
C GLU A 120 14.11 -1.75 -7.20
N THR A 121 15.16 -2.55 -7.40
CA THR A 121 16.39 -2.53 -6.61
C THR A 121 17.57 -2.48 -7.56
N PRO A 122 18.27 -1.33 -7.71
CA PRO A 122 18.07 -0.06 -6.99
C PRO A 122 16.76 0.65 -7.37
N MET A 123 16.27 1.52 -6.48
CA MET A 123 15.06 2.32 -6.68
C MET A 123 15.24 3.32 -7.83
N THR A 124 14.19 3.55 -8.60
CA THR A 124 14.17 4.58 -9.64
C THR A 124 13.00 5.54 -9.44
N SER A 125 12.91 6.58 -10.27
CA SER A 125 11.76 7.47 -10.31
C SER A 125 10.57 6.88 -11.08
N SER A 126 10.68 5.63 -11.57
CA SER A 126 9.55 4.92 -12.14
C SER A 126 8.46 4.78 -11.07
N ARG A 127 7.22 5.00 -11.46
CA ARG A 127 6.08 4.91 -10.54
C ARG A 127 5.64 3.44 -10.39
N HIS A 128 6.58 2.59 -9.99
CA HIS A 128 6.36 1.17 -9.72
C HIS A 128 6.37 0.92 -8.20
N GLY A 129 6.26 -0.34 -7.81
CA GLY A 129 6.42 -0.78 -6.43
C GLY A 129 5.34 -0.28 -5.49
N GLN A 130 4.14 -0.83 -5.63
CA GLN A 130 3.00 -0.59 -4.75
C GLN A 130 2.76 -1.80 -3.87
N GLY A 131 2.62 -1.60 -2.54
CA GLY A 131 2.44 -2.70 -1.60
C GLY A 131 1.18 -3.52 -1.89
N ILE A 132 0.01 -2.89 -1.74
CA ILE A 132 -1.29 -3.50 -1.99
C ILE A 132 -2.09 -2.59 -2.93
N ALA A 133 -2.53 -3.09 -4.08
CA ALA A 133 -3.26 -2.31 -5.06
C ALA A 133 -4.62 -2.94 -5.42
N TYR A 134 -5.64 -2.10 -5.52
CA TYR A 134 -6.97 -2.43 -6.06
C TYR A 134 -7.22 -1.53 -7.28
N ARG A 135 -7.48 -2.14 -8.44
CA ARG A 135 -7.74 -1.41 -9.70
C ARG A 135 -9.12 -1.76 -10.24
N GLY A 136 -9.98 -0.76 -10.46
CA GLY A 136 -11.36 -0.96 -10.92
C GLY A 136 -11.72 -0.03 -12.08
N PHE A 137 -11.03 -0.14 -13.22
CA PHE A 137 -11.40 0.55 -14.45
C PHE A 137 -12.23 -0.37 -15.37
N GLY A 138 -13.49 -0.04 -15.62
CA GLY A 138 -14.40 -0.86 -16.44
C GLY A 138 -15.01 -2.06 -15.71
N GLY A 139 -14.42 -2.50 -14.59
CA GLY A 139 -14.96 -3.54 -13.71
C GLY A 139 -14.88 -3.14 -12.24
N THR A 140 -14.90 -4.11 -11.33
CA THR A 140 -14.92 -3.87 -9.87
C THR A 140 -13.80 -4.58 -9.13
N ALA A 141 -13.15 -3.85 -8.22
CA ALA A 141 -12.16 -4.37 -7.29
C ALA A 141 -12.51 -3.93 -5.86
N THR A 142 -12.83 -4.89 -5.00
CA THR A 142 -13.34 -4.58 -3.66
C THR A 142 -12.59 -5.33 -2.58
N GLY A 143 -12.63 -4.82 -1.35
CA GLY A 143 -12.13 -5.58 -0.21
C GLY A 143 -11.76 -4.78 1.02
N LYS A 144 -11.26 -5.49 2.03
CA LYS A 144 -10.76 -4.92 3.27
C LYS A 144 -9.26 -5.16 3.40
N VAL A 145 -8.52 -4.07 3.55
CA VAL A 145 -7.09 -4.06 3.89
C VAL A 145 -6.95 -3.76 5.37
N SER A 146 -6.64 -4.76 6.19
CA SER A 146 -6.62 -4.54 7.65
C SER A 146 -5.55 -5.24 8.46
N GLY A 147 -4.94 -4.52 9.41
CA GLY A 147 -3.96 -5.11 10.33
C GLY A 147 -2.63 -5.45 9.65
N ASN A 148 -2.36 -4.91 8.45
CA ASN A 148 -1.13 -5.21 7.72
C ASN A 148 0.02 -4.31 8.15
N ARG A 149 1.25 -4.78 7.92
CA ARG A 149 2.46 -3.96 7.93
C ARG A 149 2.97 -3.86 6.51
N VAL A 150 3.07 -2.64 5.99
CA VAL A 150 3.52 -2.36 4.63
C VAL A 150 4.72 -1.41 4.68
N TRP A 151 5.88 -1.80 4.16
CA TRP A 151 7.08 -0.96 4.19
C TRP A 151 8.03 -1.22 3.03
N GLY A 152 8.98 -0.31 2.79
CA GLY A 152 9.98 -0.50 1.73
C GLY A 152 9.41 -0.51 0.31
N PHE A 153 8.15 -0.08 0.13
CA PHE A 153 7.57 0.16 -1.19
C PHE A 153 8.25 1.34 -1.88
N GLN A 154 8.08 1.46 -3.19
CA GLN A 154 8.69 2.51 -4.00
C GLN A 154 7.76 3.70 -4.20
N GLU A 155 6.54 3.49 -4.69
CA GLU A 155 5.58 4.57 -4.92
C GLU A 155 4.51 4.64 -3.82
N ALA A 156 3.77 3.54 -3.59
CA ALA A 156 2.59 3.56 -2.73
C ALA A 156 2.51 2.38 -1.76
N GLY A 157 2.08 2.62 -0.52
CA GLY A 157 1.83 1.54 0.44
C GLY A 157 0.55 0.78 0.09
N ILE A 158 -0.57 1.50 0.04
CA ILE A 158 -1.88 0.98 -0.35
C ILE A 158 -2.47 1.90 -1.42
N ASN A 159 -2.85 1.34 -2.57
CA ASN A 159 -3.43 2.09 -3.67
C ASN A 159 -4.84 1.58 -4.01
N MET A 160 -5.82 2.50 -4.00
CA MET A 160 -7.20 2.27 -4.44
C MET A 160 -7.42 3.15 -5.66
N THR A 161 -7.57 2.56 -6.84
CA THR A 161 -7.65 3.33 -8.09
C THR A 161 -8.79 2.89 -8.99
N GLY A 162 -9.47 3.88 -9.56
CA GLY A 162 -10.54 3.69 -10.54
C GLY A 162 -11.94 3.64 -9.93
N PRO A 163 -12.97 3.97 -10.72
CA PRO A 163 -14.35 4.15 -10.25
C PRO A 163 -14.99 2.88 -9.66
N GLY A 164 -14.55 1.71 -10.10
CA GLY A 164 -15.00 0.42 -9.56
C GLY A 164 -14.21 -0.08 -8.34
N SER A 165 -13.24 0.69 -7.85
CA SER A 165 -12.48 0.34 -6.65
C SER A 165 -13.24 0.77 -5.39
N THR A 166 -13.67 -0.18 -4.54
CA THR A 166 -14.32 0.12 -3.25
C THR A 166 -13.63 -0.61 -2.11
N VAL A 167 -12.86 0.12 -1.31
CA VAL A 167 -11.91 -0.49 -0.37
C VAL A 167 -11.94 0.19 1.00
N THR A 168 -11.85 -0.62 2.06
CA THR A 168 -11.64 -0.12 3.43
C THR A 168 -10.23 -0.47 3.91
N ALA A 169 -9.39 0.53 4.14
CA ALA A 169 -8.07 0.38 4.76
C ALA A 169 -8.14 0.76 6.25
N ILE A 170 -7.98 -0.22 7.14
CA ILE A 170 -8.11 -0.01 8.59
C ILE A 170 -7.05 -0.70 9.45
N HIS A 171 -6.52 -0.01 10.45
CA HIS A 171 -5.53 -0.57 11.39
C HIS A 171 -4.26 -1.10 10.72
N ASN A 172 -3.83 -0.50 9.61
CA ASN A 172 -2.56 -0.83 8.97
C ASN A 172 -1.43 0.04 9.54
N VAL A 173 -0.20 -0.48 9.48
CA VAL A 173 1.03 0.29 9.67
C VAL A 173 1.70 0.40 8.31
N VAL A 174 1.80 1.62 7.78
CA VAL A 174 2.43 1.92 6.50
C VAL A 174 3.66 2.77 6.75
N THR A 175 4.80 2.38 6.21
CA THR A 175 6.09 3.06 6.45
C THR A 175 6.80 3.25 5.13
N GLY A 176 7.03 4.51 4.73
CA GLY A 176 7.84 4.83 3.57
C GLY A 176 9.31 4.52 3.81
N ARG A 177 10.17 4.96 2.89
CA ARG A 177 11.63 4.78 2.96
C ARG A 177 12.34 5.89 3.75
N GLY A 178 11.59 6.85 4.28
CA GLY A 178 12.13 8.04 4.93
C GLY A 178 12.29 9.19 3.95
N VAL A 179 13.36 9.97 4.11
CA VAL A 179 13.71 11.06 3.19
C VAL A 179 14.31 10.47 1.92
N THR A 180 13.81 10.89 0.75
CA THR A 180 14.28 10.45 -0.56
C THR A 180 14.28 11.61 -1.54
N ASP A 181 15.20 11.58 -2.51
CA ASP A 181 15.30 12.50 -3.65
C ASP A 181 14.90 11.82 -4.98
N VAL A 182 14.55 10.53 -4.95
CA VAL A 182 14.31 9.71 -6.16
C VAL A 182 12.84 9.75 -6.59
N ILE A 183 11.92 9.61 -5.65
CA ILE A 183 10.48 9.53 -5.92
C ILE A 183 9.67 10.02 -4.73
N SER A 184 8.60 10.76 -5.01
CA SER A 184 7.58 11.10 -4.02
C SER A 184 6.75 9.87 -3.68
N GLN A 185 6.71 9.53 -2.40
CA GLN A 185 5.99 8.36 -1.89
C GLN A 185 4.64 8.74 -1.32
N ASN A 186 3.66 7.84 -1.47
CA ASN A 186 2.34 7.97 -0.89
C ASN A 186 2.07 6.82 0.08
N GLY A 187 1.65 7.11 1.31
CA GLY A 187 1.28 6.07 2.26
C GLY A 187 0.04 5.31 1.77
N ILE A 188 -1.09 6.02 1.65
CA ILE A 188 -2.35 5.46 1.14
C ILE A 188 -2.93 6.39 0.07
N GLN A 189 -3.34 5.83 -1.07
CA GLN A 189 -3.95 6.54 -2.19
C GLN A 189 -5.42 6.12 -2.36
N VAL A 190 -6.31 7.10 -2.51
CA VAL A 190 -7.69 6.90 -2.96
C VAL A 190 -7.89 7.79 -4.18
N ILE A 191 -7.81 7.23 -5.39
CA ILE A 191 -7.64 8.06 -6.58
C ILE A 191 -8.55 7.65 -7.74
N PHE A 192 -8.76 8.61 -8.64
CA PHE A 192 -9.36 8.43 -9.95
C PHE A 192 -10.76 7.79 -9.89
N GLY A 193 -11.59 8.29 -8.98
CA GLY A 193 -12.96 7.83 -8.79
C GLY A 193 -13.14 6.72 -7.75
N ALA A 194 -12.06 6.25 -7.11
CA ALA A 194 -12.15 5.19 -6.11
C ALA A 194 -12.99 5.59 -4.89
N HIS A 195 -13.72 4.64 -4.31
CA HIS A 195 -14.46 4.82 -3.07
C HIS A 195 -13.67 4.23 -1.89
N GLY A 196 -13.03 5.09 -1.12
CA GLY A 196 -12.13 4.71 -0.04
C GLY A 196 -12.59 5.09 1.37
N ILE A 197 -12.50 4.15 2.30
CA ILE A 197 -12.50 4.44 3.75
C ILE A 197 -11.11 4.15 4.31
N VAL A 198 -10.41 5.19 4.77
CA VAL A 198 -9.07 5.10 5.34
C VAL A 198 -9.16 5.49 6.82
N ARG A 199 -9.13 4.49 7.70
CA ARG A 199 -9.42 4.71 9.12
C ARG A 199 -8.40 4.08 10.07
N SER A 200 -8.01 4.81 11.10
CA SER A 200 -7.20 4.26 12.20
C SER A 200 -5.91 3.56 11.75
N ASN A 201 -5.27 4.06 10.71
CA ASN A 201 -3.96 3.60 10.25
C ASN A 201 -2.84 4.42 10.93
N VAL A 202 -1.65 3.82 11.03
CA VAL A 202 -0.41 4.52 11.38
C VAL A 202 0.42 4.62 10.10
N ILE A 203 0.75 5.84 9.69
CA ILE A 203 1.45 6.13 8.44
C ILE A 203 2.65 7.00 8.76
N ARG A 204 3.83 6.66 8.25
CA ARG A 204 5.05 7.42 8.59
C ARG A 204 6.16 7.33 7.58
N ASP A 205 7.12 8.24 7.73
CA ASP A 205 8.43 8.24 7.06
C ASP A 205 8.31 8.41 5.53
N LEU A 206 7.62 9.46 5.10
CA LEU A 206 7.29 9.77 3.70
C LEU A 206 7.72 11.20 3.37
N ARG A 207 9.02 11.44 3.15
CA ARG A 207 9.53 12.79 2.87
C ARG A 207 10.28 12.82 1.56
N TYR A 208 10.03 13.83 0.75
CA TYR A 208 10.62 13.99 -0.57
C TYR A 208 11.30 15.35 -0.67
N THR A 209 12.55 15.36 -1.11
CA THR A 209 13.33 16.60 -1.27
C THR A 209 13.24 17.18 -2.68
N GLY A 210 12.72 16.42 -3.64
CA GLY A 210 12.63 16.82 -5.05
C GLY A 210 11.36 17.61 -5.41
N PRO A 211 11.08 17.78 -6.72
CA PRO A 211 10.07 18.71 -7.21
C PRO A 211 8.64 18.12 -7.21
N ASN A 212 8.16 17.72 -6.03
CA ASN A 212 6.80 17.26 -5.76
C ASN A 212 6.63 17.19 -4.22
N VAL A 213 5.61 16.51 -3.71
CA VAL A 213 5.44 16.26 -2.27
C VAL A 213 5.13 14.80 -1.99
N ALA A 214 5.74 14.21 -0.96
CA ALA A 214 5.35 12.91 -0.45
C ALA A 214 4.17 13.03 0.54
N ASN A 215 3.21 12.13 0.41
CA ASN A 215 1.92 12.25 1.10
C ASN A 215 1.70 11.11 2.09
N GLY A 216 1.21 11.41 3.28
CA GLY A 216 0.70 10.39 4.19
C GLY A 216 -0.51 9.68 3.58
N ILE A 217 -1.54 10.46 3.24
CA ILE A 217 -2.72 10.03 2.50
C ILE A 217 -2.96 11.01 1.37
N ILE A 218 -3.29 10.52 0.18
CA ILE A 218 -3.66 11.35 -0.96
C ILE A 218 -5.00 10.92 -1.57
N VAL A 219 -5.83 11.91 -1.86
CA VAL A 219 -7.11 11.78 -2.59
C VAL A 219 -6.99 12.63 -3.85
N VAL A 220 -7.06 12.02 -5.02
CA VAL A 220 -6.83 12.70 -6.31
C VAL A 220 -7.86 12.28 -7.34
N GLY A 221 -8.27 13.19 -8.19
CA GLY A 221 -9.19 12.90 -9.29
C GLY A 221 -9.53 14.13 -10.10
N GLY A 222 -10.47 13.92 -11.01
CA GLY A 222 -11.05 14.96 -11.84
C GLY A 222 -10.51 15.01 -13.27
N PRO A 223 -11.23 15.72 -14.16
CA PRO A 223 -10.92 15.76 -15.58
C PRO A 223 -9.51 16.29 -15.90
N GLY A 224 -8.89 17.06 -15.01
CA GLY A 224 -7.49 17.48 -15.18
C GLY A 224 -6.47 16.33 -15.18
N TYR A 225 -6.86 15.17 -14.66
CA TYR A 225 -6.09 13.93 -14.77
C TYR A 225 -6.58 13.00 -15.89
N HIS A 226 -7.58 13.43 -16.67
CA HIS A 226 -8.39 12.58 -17.54
C HIS A 226 -9.03 11.42 -16.78
N GLN A 227 -9.44 11.67 -15.54
CA GLN A 227 -10.01 10.67 -14.64
C GLN A 227 -11.29 11.19 -14.00
N PRO A 228 -12.14 10.31 -13.44
CA PRO A 228 -13.26 10.74 -12.63
C PRO A 228 -12.78 11.46 -11.35
N TYR A 229 -13.61 12.35 -10.83
CA TYR A 229 -13.46 12.88 -9.48
C TYR A 229 -13.51 11.76 -8.44
N THR A 230 -12.62 11.82 -7.45
CA THR A 230 -12.73 10.99 -6.27
C THR A 230 -13.65 11.68 -5.27
N ARG A 231 -14.72 11.01 -4.87
CA ARG A 231 -15.81 11.61 -4.07
C ARG A 231 -16.14 10.78 -2.85
N ASP A 232 -16.63 11.47 -1.83
CA ASP A 232 -17.18 10.90 -0.61
C ASP A 232 -16.18 9.99 0.16
N ALA A 233 -14.87 10.10 -0.10
CA ALA A 233 -13.85 9.36 0.63
C ALA A 233 -13.80 9.81 2.10
N ARG A 234 -13.50 8.87 3.00
CA ARG A 234 -13.52 9.12 4.45
C ARG A 234 -12.16 8.81 5.05
N ILE A 235 -11.50 9.85 5.56
CA ILE A 235 -10.17 9.80 6.15
C ILE A 235 -10.29 10.08 7.66
N GLU A 236 -10.29 9.03 8.47
CA GLU A 236 -10.74 9.10 9.86
C GLU A 236 -9.74 8.54 10.88
N GLY A 237 -9.39 9.31 11.90
CA GLY A 237 -8.71 8.73 13.06
C GLY A 237 -7.31 8.16 12.77
N ASN A 238 -6.66 8.57 11.69
CA ASN A 238 -5.32 8.11 11.33
C ASN A 238 -4.25 8.87 12.12
N HIS A 239 -3.10 8.23 12.33
CA HIS A 239 -1.92 8.85 12.92
C HIS A 239 -0.82 8.91 11.86
N ILE A 240 -0.48 10.12 11.40
CA ILE A 240 0.41 10.38 10.28
C ILE A 240 1.62 11.16 10.80
N VAL A 241 2.82 10.64 10.62
CA VAL A 241 4.06 11.25 11.13
C VAL A 241 5.13 11.33 10.06
N GLY A 242 5.61 12.53 9.78
CA GLY A 242 6.71 12.74 8.86
C GLY A 242 6.33 12.54 7.41
N ALA A 243 5.34 13.31 6.96
CA ALA A 243 5.00 13.47 5.56
C ALA A 243 5.15 14.94 5.14
N ASP A 244 5.60 15.21 3.91
CA ASP A 244 5.62 16.58 3.38
C ASP A 244 4.20 17.15 3.40
N VAL A 245 3.23 16.37 2.92
CA VAL A 245 1.81 16.63 3.14
C VAL A 245 1.17 15.47 3.91
N GLY A 246 0.59 15.76 5.08
CA GLY A 246 -0.04 14.71 5.90
C GLY A 246 -1.22 14.07 5.20
N ILE A 247 -2.20 14.88 4.80
CA ILE A 247 -3.37 14.47 4.01
C ILE A 247 -3.54 15.47 2.87
N ASN A 248 -3.53 15.01 1.63
CA ASN A 248 -3.62 15.84 0.44
C ASN A 248 -4.90 15.49 -0.35
N VAL A 249 -5.79 16.45 -0.55
CA VAL A 249 -6.93 16.33 -1.47
C VAL A 249 -6.68 17.24 -2.65
N PHE A 250 -6.65 16.67 -3.84
CA PHE A 250 -6.30 17.38 -5.06
C PHE A 250 -7.19 16.92 -6.22
N GLU A 251 -8.34 17.60 -6.35
CA GLU A 251 -9.40 17.29 -7.32
C GLU A 251 -9.52 18.45 -8.30
N ILE A 252 -9.14 18.25 -9.56
CA ILE A 252 -8.98 19.34 -10.55
C ILE A 252 -9.88 19.18 -11.78
N GLU A 253 -10.43 20.30 -12.25
CA GLU A 253 -11.37 20.34 -13.38
C GLU A 253 -10.67 20.44 -14.75
N ASP A 254 -9.59 21.21 -14.87
CA ASP A 254 -9.00 21.55 -16.18
C ASP A 254 -7.84 20.64 -16.56
N ASP A 255 -7.85 20.11 -17.79
CA ASP A 255 -6.80 19.30 -18.42
C ASP A 255 -5.51 20.07 -18.71
N ASN A 256 -5.54 21.40 -18.57
CA ASN A 256 -4.37 22.28 -18.70
C ASN A 256 -3.69 22.62 -17.39
N PHE A 257 -4.04 21.95 -16.27
CA PHE A 257 -3.49 22.25 -14.94
C PHE A 257 -3.60 23.74 -14.57
N ALA A 258 -4.67 24.41 -15.00
CA ALA A 258 -4.92 25.82 -14.70
C ALA A 258 -5.22 26.09 -13.21
N ASN A 259 -4.96 25.11 -12.33
CA ASN A 259 -5.29 25.11 -10.91
C ASN A 259 -6.75 25.55 -10.71
N ILE A 260 -7.66 24.84 -11.37
CA ILE A 260 -9.09 24.99 -11.15
C ILE A 260 -9.55 23.81 -10.29
N PRO A 261 -10.02 24.04 -9.06
CA PRO A 261 -10.52 22.98 -8.20
C PRO A 261 -11.77 22.35 -8.81
N SER A 262 -12.18 21.19 -8.29
CA SER A 262 -13.41 20.53 -8.71
C SER A 262 -14.62 21.48 -8.73
N VAL A 263 -15.28 21.63 -9.87
CA VAL A 263 -16.51 22.45 -9.96
C VAL A 263 -17.74 21.72 -9.42
N VAL A 264 -17.60 20.43 -9.08
CA VAL A 264 -18.65 19.63 -8.45
C VAL A 264 -18.26 19.25 -7.01
N PRO A 265 -19.22 19.16 -6.07
CA PRO A 265 -18.91 18.76 -4.69
C PRO A 265 -18.25 17.38 -4.58
N THR A 266 -17.04 17.32 -4.05
CA THR A 266 -16.27 16.09 -3.77
C THR A 266 -16.64 15.47 -2.43
N ARG A 267 -16.98 16.29 -1.42
CA ARG A 267 -17.49 15.90 -0.09
C ARG A 267 -16.59 14.90 0.66
N ILE A 268 -15.27 15.05 0.52
CA ILE A 268 -14.29 14.31 1.28
C ILE A 268 -14.40 14.68 2.76
N LEU A 269 -14.42 13.67 3.63
CA LEU A 269 -14.42 13.88 5.07
C LEU A 269 -13.05 13.54 5.67
N ILE A 270 -12.40 14.54 6.23
CA ILE A 270 -11.12 14.42 6.93
C ILE A 270 -11.34 14.75 8.40
N THR A 271 -11.36 13.72 9.26
CA THR A 271 -11.72 13.94 10.67
C THR A 271 -10.95 13.13 11.69
N ARG A 272 -10.66 13.75 12.84
CA ARG A 272 -10.02 13.11 14.01
C ARG A 272 -8.66 12.50 13.72
N ASN A 273 -7.97 12.97 12.68
CA ASN A 273 -6.61 12.54 12.39
C ASN A 273 -5.62 13.27 13.31
N VAL A 274 -4.51 12.61 13.62
CA VAL A 274 -3.35 13.20 14.27
C VAL A 274 -2.23 13.26 13.22
N VAL A 275 -1.81 14.47 12.86
CA VAL A 275 -0.84 14.71 11.80
C VAL A 275 0.34 15.49 12.39
N ARG A 276 1.56 14.98 12.21
CA ARG A 276 2.77 15.61 12.73
C ARG A 276 3.92 15.58 11.74
N ASN A 277 4.61 16.69 11.55
CA ASN A 277 5.92 16.70 10.90
C ASN A 277 6.82 17.76 11.55
N ASP A 278 7.94 17.32 12.13
CA ASP A 278 8.88 18.21 12.79
C ASP A 278 10.02 18.69 11.88
N ALA A 279 10.01 18.28 10.61
CA ALA A 279 11.09 18.59 9.67
C ALA A 279 10.55 19.35 8.45
N LEU A 280 11.30 20.36 8.03
CA LEU A 280 11.20 20.95 6.71
C LEU A 280 12.16 20.19 5.79
N THR A 281 11.61 19.44 4.85
CA THR A 281 12.36 18.58 3.91
C THR A 281 12.08 18.91 2.47
N ASN A 282 10.86 19.36 2.15
CA ASN A 282 10.52 19.76 0.81
C ASN A 282 10.87 21.23 0.60
N HIS A 283 11.92 21.51 -0.17
CA HIS A 283 12.35 22.86 -0.54
C HIS A 283 12.15 23.17 -2.03
N GLU A 284 11.81 22.18 -2.85
CA GLU A 284 11.68 22.35 -4.30
C GLU A 284 10.22 22.47 -4.78
N GLY A 285 9.27 21.79 -4.12
CA GLY A 285 7.83 21.83 -4.41
C GLY A 285 7.46 21.55 -5.86
N TRP A 286 6.26 21.99 -6.29
CA TRP A 286 5.73 21.67 -7.63
C TRP A 286 6.10 22.71 -8.70
N ALA A 287 6.27 23.99 -8.34
CA ALA A 287 6.56 25.08 -9.27
C ALA A 287 7.47 26.15 -8.64
N ASP A 288 8.32 26.75 -9.46
CA ASP A 288 9.23 27.86 -9.11
C ASP A 288 10.32 27.58 -8.06
N GLY A 289 10.52 26.30 -7.71
CA GLY A 289 11.56 25.89 -6.76
C GLY A 289 11.26 26.29 -5.32
N VAL A 290 9.98 26.48 -4.99
CA VAL A 290 9.52 26.77 -3.63
C VAL A 290 8.89 25.52 -3.05
N GLY A 291 9.40 25.06 -1.91
CA GLY A 291 8.91 23.90 -1.20
C GLY A 291 7.43 23.98 -0.83
N PHE A 292 6.79 22.83 -0.62
CA PHE A 292 5.42 22.77 -0.10
C PHE A 292 5.29 21.72 0.99
N GLN A 293 4.79 22.12 2.16
CA GLN A 293 4.44 21.20 3.23
C GLN A 293 3.16 21.60 3.93
N ALA A 294 2.27 20.64 4.19
CA ALA A 294 1.04 20.92 4.92
C ALA A 294 0.59 19.77 5.80
N GLY A 295 -0.04 20.06 6.94
CA GLY A 295 -0.70 19.03 7.72
C GLY A 295 -1.84 18.42 6.93
N ILE A 296 -2.74 19.28 6.45
CA ILE A 296 -3.82 18.93 5.53
C ILE A 296 -3.83 19.95 4.40
N ALA A 297 -3.72 19.51 3.16
CA ALA A 297 -3.95 20.32 1.97
C ALA A 297 -5.26 19.89 1.31
N ASP A 298 -6.08 20.86 0.96
CA ASP A 298 -7.35 20.68 0.28
C ASP A 298 -7.40 21.63 -0.91
N PHE A 299 -7.62 21.04 -2.09
CA PHE A 299 -7.82 21.73 -3.34
C PHE A 299 -8.96 21.03 -4.10
N ALA A 300 -10.18 21.26 -3.60
CA ALA A 300 -11.36 20.51 -4.00
C ALA A 300 -12.64 21.29 -3.64
N ASN A 301 -13.78 20.61 -3.46
CA ASN A 301 -15.08 21.27 -3.35
C ASN A 301 -16.01 20.64 -2.30
N SER A 302 -16.50 21.47 -1.38
CA SER A 302 -17.44 21.08 -0.32
C SER A 302 -16.89 20.01 0.63
N ASP A 303 -15.58 20.01 0.84
CA ASP A 303 -14.89 19.06 1.70
C ASP A 303 -14.92 19.50 3.16
N ARG A 304 -14.77 18.54 4.08
CA ARG A 304 -14.94 18.76 5.53
C ARG A 304 -13.70 18.34 6.29
N ILE A 305 -13.03 19.33 6.89
CA ILE A 305 -11.82 19.16 7.69
C ILE A 305 -12.14 19.44 9.16
N VAL A 306 -12.41 18.38 9.92
CA VAL A 306 -13.05 18.50 11.24
C VAL A 306 -12.32 17.75 12.36
N SER A 307 -12.01 18.44 13.45
CA SER A 307 -11.49 17.81 14.68
C SER A 307 -10.16 17.07 14.52
N ASN A 308 -9.30 17.51 13.63
CA ASN A 308 -7.94 16.99 13.47
C ASN A 308 -6.98 17.68 14.45
N ILE A 309 -5.90 16.99 14.82
CA ILE A 309 -4.77 17.55 15.57
C ILE A 309 -3.59 17.62 14.61
N ILE A 310 -3.09 18.82 14.33
CA ILE A 310 -1.98 19.04 13.41
C ILE A 310 -0.87 19.74 14.16
N SER A 311 0.36 19.25 14.00
CA SER A 311 1.50 19.82 14.71
C SER A 311 2.85 19.66 14.04
N GLY A 312 3.81 20.45 14.51
CA GLY A 312 5.23 20.30 14.19
C GLY A 312 5.76 21.36 13.23
N ALA A 313 7.05 21.64 13.38
CA ALA A 313 7.74 22.74 12.70
C ALA A 313 7.70 22.65 11.17
N GLY A 314 7.52 21.45 10.60
CA GLY A 314 7.38 21.27 9.16
C GLY A 314 6.08 21.82 8.58
N TYR A 315 5.09 22.16 9.41
CA TYR A 315 3.83 22.77 8.98
C TYR A 315 3.65 24.19 9.51
N ASP A 316 4.64 24.73 10.20
CA ASP A 316 4.56 26.06 10.82
C ASP A 316 5.00 27.13 9.80
N PRO A 317 4.10 28.05 9.37
CA PRO A 317 4.45 29.13 8.46
C PRO A 317 5.56 30.05 9.03
N ALA A 318 5.67 30.16 10.35
CA ALA A 318 6.72 30.97 10.99
C ALA A 318 8.11 30.33 10.91
N VAL A 319 8.18 29.01 10.67
CA VAL A 319 9.44 28.27 10.56
C VAL A 319 9.94 28.25 9.11
N CYS A 320 9.05 28.09 8.14
CA CYS A 320 9.46 27.76 6.77
C CYS A 320 10.03 28.93 5.96
N GLY A 321 9.76 30.18 6.35
CA GLY A 321 10.35 31.35 5.71
C GLY A 321 10.00 31.47 4.22
N ALA A 322 10.98 31.86 3.40
CA ALA A 322 10.80 32.05 1.95
C ALA A 322 11.05 30.77 1.13
N ASP A 323 11.61 29.72 1.75
CA ASP A 323 12.06 28.52 1.05
C ASP A 323 10.93 27.52 0.79
N ALA A 324 9.83 27.63 1.54
CA ALA A 324 8.67 26.76 1.38
C ALA A 324 7.37 27.42 1.85
N VAL A 325 6.28 27.06 1.21
CA VAL A 325 4.93 27.29 1.71
C VAL A 325 4.61 26.21 2.73
N CYS A 326 4.38 26.62 3.97
CA CYS A 326 3.97 25.75 5.06
C CYS A 326 2.63 26.17 5.64
N ALA A 327 1.76 25.20 5.92
CA ALA A 327 0.51 25.46 6.60
C ALA A 327 0.03 24.24 7.40
N PRO A 328 -0.52 24.41 8.61
CA PRO A 328 -1.18 23.30 9.29
C PRO A 328 -2.38 22.80 8.46
N ILE A 329 -3.17 23.73 7.92
CA ILE A 329 -4.26 23.47 6.97
C ILE A 329 -4.12 24.46 5.82
N PHE A 330 -4.01 23.96 4.59
CA PHE A 330 -3.98 24.73 3.36
C PHE A 330 -5.26 24.48 2.57
N THR A 331 -6.05 25.52 2.32
CA THR A 331 -7.31 25.44 1.54
C THR A 331 -7.38 26.51 0.45
N ASP A 332 -6.25 27.12 0.09
CA ASP A 332 -6.24 28.19 -0.90
C ASP A 332 -6.61 27.62 -2.26
N GLY A 333 -7.67 28.18 -2.84
CA GLY A 333 -8.25 27.70 -4.09
C GLY A 333 -9.30 26.60 -3.94
N SER A 334 -9.60 26.08 -2.74
CA SER A 334 -10.78 25.22 -2.55
C SER A 334 -12.10 26.00 -2.70
N ILE A 335 -13.15 25.30 -3.14
CA ILE A 335 -14.53 25.80 -3.21
C ILE A 335 -15.30 25.31 -1.97
N ASP A 336 -15.83 26.23 -1.19
CA ASP A 336 -16.67 25.95 -0.01
C ASP A 336 -16.11 24.91 1.00
N PRO A 337 -14.82 24.94 1.38
CA PRO A 337 -14.30 24.02 2.38
C PRO A 337 -14.92 24.33 3.77
N PHE A 338 -15.34 23.28 4.48
CA PHE A 338 -15.78 23.40 5.86
C PHE A 338 -14.66 22.98 6.83
N VAL A 339 -14.07 23.96 7.50
CA VAL A 339 -12.97 23.74 8.46
C VAL A 339 -13.45 24.06 9.88
N SER A 340 -13.42 23.10 10.81
CA SER A 340 -13.92 23.33 12.17
C SER A 340 -13.31 22.41 13.23
N GLY A 341 -13.11 22.93 14.44
CA GLY A 341 -12.71 22.14 15.62
C GLY A 341 -11.32 21.51 15.55
N ASN A 342 -10.47 21.92 14.60
CA ASN A 342 -9.09 21.43 14.49
C ASN A 342 -8.21 22.10 15.56
N VAL A 343 -7.22 21.37 16.05
CA VAL A 343 -6.22 21.86 17.02
C VAL A 343 -4.88 21.94 16.30
N LEU A 344 -4.33 23.16 16.21
CA LEU A 344 -3.04 23.44 15.57
C LEU A 344 -2.00 23.72 16.66
N ARG A 345 -0.84 23.06 16.61
CA ARG A 345 0.20 23.17 17.67
C ARG A 345 1.61 23.25 17.12
#